data_AF-A0A0B2S3M8-F1
#
_entry.id   AF-A0A0B2S3M8-F1
#
_cell.length_a   1.000
_cell.length_b   1.000
_cell.length_c   1.000
_cell.angle_alpha   90.00
_cell.angle_beta   90.00
_cell.angle_gamma   90.00
#
_symmetry.space_group_name_H-M   'P 1'
#
loop_
_entity.id
_entity.type
_entity.pdbx_description
1 polymer ?
#
loop_
_entity_poly.entity_id
_entity_poly.type
_entity_poly.pdbx_seq_one_letter_code
_entity_poly.pdbx_strand_id
1 'polypeptide(L)'
;MQSMISRAHAEVKELRQSIELLKAEGEKLEKSALHAEEQFLHGRTKLRHAGKQIRNVIQSAYKIEIRAGGLKDILGELPKRETSLFRSQVSKLASEAKKEKNTMSKEISKISNYGISV
;
A
#
# COMPACT_ATOMS: atom_id res chain seq x y z
N MET A 1 51.78 35.44 -26.80
CA MET A 1 51.79 33.96 -26.81
C MET A 1 51.75 33.37 -25.40
N GLN A 2 52.60 33.81 -24.46
CA GLN A 2 52.57 33.31 -23.06
C GLN A 2 51.24 33.57 -22.32
N SER A 3 50.53 34.68 -22.57
CA SER A 3 49.26 35.00 -21.89
C SER A 3 48.11 34.06 -22.25
N MET A 4 48.01 33.62 -23.50
CA MET A 4 46.97 32.68 -23.94
C MET A 4 47.19 31.28 -23.36
N ILE A 5 48.45 30.86 -23.26
CA ILE A 5 48.83 29.58 -22.66
C ILE A 5 48.48 29.57 -21.17
N SER A 6 48.80 30.64 -20.42
CA SER A 6 48.43 30.74 -19.00
C SER A 6 46.92 30.71 -18.77
N ARG A 7 46.13 31.37 -19.64
CA ARG A 7 44.67 31.30 -19.59
C ARG A 7 44.17 29.88 -19.83
N ALA A 8 44.67 29.19 -20.86
CA ALA A 8 44.29 27.81 -21.14
C ALA A 8 44.59 26.87 -19.96
N HIS A 9 45.71 27.07 -19.25
CA HIS A 9 46.03 26.30 -18.04
C HIS A 9 45.05 26.55 -16.89
N ALA A 10 44.64 27.80 -16.68
CA ALA A 10 43.66 28.15 -15.66
C ALA A 10 42.30 27.50 -15.95
N GLU A 11 41.81 27.61 -17.19
CA GLU A 11 40.55 27.01 -17.64
C GLU A 11 40.56 25.48 -17.48
N VAL A 12 41.66 24.81 -17.88
CA VAL A 12 41.79 23.35 -17.69
C VAL A 12 41.77 22.97 -16.20
N LYS A 13 42.36 23.79 -15.34
CA LYS A 13 42.36 23.54 -13.89
C LYS A 13 40.94 23.69 -13.31
N GLU A 14 40.22 24.73 -13.69
CA GLU A 14 38.83 24.96 -13.27
C GLU A 14 37.93 23.81 -13.75
N LEU A 15 38.03 23.42 -15.03
CA LEU A 15 37.27 22.30 -15.57
C LEU A 15 37.55 20.99 -14.82
N ARG A 16 38.80 20.71 -14.45
CA ARG A 16 39.14 19.53 -13.64
C ARG A 16 38.46 19.57 -12.27
N GLN A 17 38.48 20.71 -11.59
CA GLN A 17 37.81 20.87 -10.30
C GLN A 17 36.29 20.70 -10.43
N SER A 18 35.68 21.27 -11.48
CA SER A 18 34.26 21.06 -11.75
C SER A 18 33.91 19.60 -12.00
N ILE A 19 34.77 18.86 -12.70
CA ILE A 19 34.58 17.40 -12.92
C ILE A 19 34.69 16.62 -11.61
N GLU A 20 35.63 16.96 -10.74
CA GLU A 20 35.75 16.30 -9.43
C GLU A 20 34.51 16.52 -8.55
N LEU A 21 34.00 17.76 -8.52
CA LEU A 21 32.74 18.07 -7.82
C LEU A 21 31.55 17.32 -8.42
N LEU A 22 31.46 17.26 -9.75
CA LEU A 22 30.40 16.53 -10.45
C LEU A 22 30.44 15.04 -10.13
N LYS A 23 31.63 14.42 -10.10
CA LYS A 23 31.80 13.01 -9.73
C LYS A 23 31.35 12.76 -8.29
N ALA A 24 31.77 13.61 -7.35
CA ALA A 24 31.39 13.47 -5.95
C ALA A 24 29.88 13.59 -5.73
N GLU A 25 29.21 14.55 -6.39
CA GLU A 25 27.75 14.66 -6.30
C GLU A 25 27.07 13.49 -7.02
N GLY A 26 27.61 13.03 -8.16
CA GLY A 26 27.12 11.85 -8.87
C GLY A 26 27.12 10.59 -8.00
N GLU A 27 28.24 10.28 -7.36
CA GLU A 27 28.35 9.12 -6.45
C GLU A 27 27.40 9.21 -5.26
N LYS A 28 27.21 10.41 -4.71
CA LYS A 28 26.28 10.65 -3.60
C LYS A 28 24.83 10.42 -4.04
N LEU A 29 24.44 10.94 -5.21
CA LEU A 29 23.10 10.76 -5.76
C LEU A 29 22.84 9.29 -6.12
N GLU A 30 23.82 8.59 -6.68
CA GLU A 30 23.72 7.16 -6.99
C GLU A 30 23.47 6.34 -5.71
N LYS A 31 24.27 6.56 -4.65
CA LYS A 31 24.06 5.90 -3.36
C LYS A 31 22.68 6.19 -2.77
N SER A 32 22.21 7.44 -2.90
CA SER A 32 20.88 7.83 -2.43
C SER A 32 19.77 7.14 -3.22
N ALA A 33 19.91 7.04 -4.55
CA ALA A 33 18.94 6.37 -5.42
C ALA A 33 18.87 4.86 -5.11
N LEU A 34 20.01 4.19 -4.96
CA LEU A 34 20.06 2.76 -4.59
C LEU A 34 19.39 2.50 -3.24
N HIS A 35 19.65 3.35 -2.24
CA HIS A 35 19.01 3.21 -0.94
C HIS A 35 17.48 3.42 -1.03
N ALA A 36 17.03 4.42 -1.79
CA ALA A 36 15.61 4.67 -1.99
C ALA A 36 14.92 3.50 -2.71
N GLU A 37 15.58 2.91 -3.71
CA GLU A 37 15.09 1.72 -4.42
C GLU A 37 14.93 0.52 -3.47
N GLU A 38 15.93 0.25 -2.62
CA GLU A 38 15.86 -0.83 -1.64
C GLU A 38 14.68 -0.65 -0.67
N GLN A 39 14.53 0.56 -0.11
CA GLN A 39 13.41 0.89 0.78
C GLN A 39 12.07 0.75 0.07
N PHE A 40 11.98 1.18 -1.18
CA PHE A 40 10.77 1.05 -1.99
C PHE A 40 10.41 -0.42 -2.24
N LEU A 41 11.37 -1.26 -2.66
CA LEU A 41 11.14 -2.68 -2.92
C LEU A 41 10.70 -3.44 -1.65
N HIS A 42 11.31 -3.11 -0.50
CA HIS A 42 10.91 -3.65 0.79
C HIS A 42 9.49 -3.21 1.18
N GLY A 43 9.20 -1.92 1.08
CA GLY A 43 7.87 -1.36 1.33
C GLY A 43 6.81 -1.99 0.43
N ARG A 44 7.11 -2.17 -0.85
CA ARG A 44 6.25 -2.84 -1.84
C ARG A 44 5.90 -4.27 -1.43
N THR A 45 6.90 -5.02 -0.94
CA THR A 45 6.72 -6.40 -0.49
C THR A 45 5.84 -6.47 0.77
N LYS A 46 6.07 -5.57 1.73
CA LYS A 46 5.24 -5.45 2.94
C LYS A 46 3.79 -5.11 2.61
N LEU A 47 3.56 -4.14 1.73
CA LEU A 47 2.22 -3.75 1.29
C LEU A 47 1.50 -4.92 0.60
N ARG A 48 2.20 -5.67 -0.27
CA ARG A 48 1.64 -6.87 -0.90
C ARG A 48 1.24 -7.92 0.13
N HIS A 49 2.09 -8.17 1.12
CA HIS A 49 1.80 -9.12 2.19
C HIS A 49 0.57 -8.71 3.02
N ALA A 50 0.54 -7.45 3.47
CA ALA A 50 -0.60 -6.89 4.20
C ALA A 50 -1.88 -6.97 3.35
N GLY A 51 -1.80 -6.66 2.05
CA GLY A 51 -2.92 -6.81 1.12
C GLY A 51 -3.49 -8.24 1.10
N LYS A 52 -2.62 -9.26 1.08
CA LYS A 52 -3.07 -10.67 1.12
C LYS A 52 -3.82 -10.98 2.42
N GLN A 53 -3.34 -10.46 3.56
CA GLN A 53 -4.03 -10.59 4.84
C GLN A 53 -5.39 -9.88 4.84
N ILE A 54 -5.45 -8.65 4.31
CA ILE A 54 -6.71 -7.89 4.15
C ILE A 54 -7.71 -8.67 3.29
N ARG A 55 -7.27 -9.30 2.19
CA ARG A 55 -8.14 -10.15 1.36
C ARG A 55 -8.74 -11.32 2.15
N ASN A 56 -7.96 -11.96 3.01
CA ASN A 56 -8.47 -13.03 3.87
C ASN A 56 -9.53 -12.52 4.87
N VAL A 57 -9.34 -11.31 5.42
CA VAL A 57 -10.33 -10.66 6.29
C VAL A 57 -11.61 -10.36 5.51
N ILE A 58 -11.52 -9.79 4.31
CA ILE A 58 -12.66 -9.53 3.41
C ILE A 58 -13.44 -10.82 3.15
N GLN A 59 -12.75 -11.91 2.81
CA GLN A 59 -13.38 -13.22 2.58
C GLN A 59 -14.07 -13.76 3.84
N SER A 60 -13.49 -13.56 5.01
CA SER A 60 -14.05 -13.99 6.28
C SER A 60 -15.32 -13.19 6.62
N ALA A 61 -15.26 -11.86 6.47
CA ALA A 61 -16.42 -10.98 6.63
C ALA A 61 -17.54 -11.35 5.65
N TYR A 62 -17.21 -11.64 4.40
CA TYR A 62 -18.18 -12.12 3.41
C TYR A 62 -18.84 -13.44 3.81
N LYS A 63 -18.09 -14.42 4.31
CA LYS A 63 -18.67 -15.68 4.83
C LYS A 63 -19.62 -15.43 6.00
N ILE A 64 -19.32 -14.47 6.87
CA ILE A 64 -20.21 -14.07 7.97
C ILE A 64 -21.49 -13.45 7.42
N GLU A 65 -21.40 -12.55 6.45
CA GLU A 65 -22.59 -11.96 5.79
C GLU A 65 -23.51 -13.04 5.22
N ILE A 66 -22.95 -14.02 4.49
CA ILE A 66 -23.72 -15.11 3.89
C ILE A 66 -24.40 -15.98 4.97
N ARG A 67 -23.67 -16.36 6.02
CA ARG A 67 -24.23 -17.14 7.13
C ARG A 67 -25.32 -16.38 7.88
N ALA A 68 -25.11 -15.09 8.11
CA ALA A 68 -26.11 -14.23 8.74
C ALA A 68 -27.36 -14.06 7.85
N GLY A 69 -27.19 -14.01 6.52
CA GLY A 69 -28.28 -14.05 5.54
C GLY A 69 -29.12 -15.31 5.69
N GLY A 70 -28.49 -16.49 5.57
CA GLY A 70 -29.21 -17.76 5.70
C GLY A 70 -29.90 -17.94 7.06
N LEU A 71 -29.28 -17.46 8.15
CA LEU A 71 -29.93 -17.48 9.46
C LEU A 71 -31.12 -16.51 9.56
N LYS A 72 -31.08 -15.36 8.89
CA LYS A 72 -32.24 -14.46 8.81
C LYS A 72 -33.41 -15.12 8.09
N ASP A 73 -33.13 -15.88 7.02
CA ASP A 73 -34.15 -16.58 6.26
C ASP A 73 -34.86 -17.61 7.15
N ILE A 74 -34.09 -18.45 7.84
CA ILE A 74 -34.63 -19.43 8.81
C ILE A 74 -35.42 -18.74 9.93
N LEU A 75 -34.86 -17.69 10.54
CA LEU A 75 -35.56 -16.96 11.60
C LEU A 75 -36.84 -16.29 11.09
N GLY A 76 -36.92 -15.96 9.80
CA GLY A 76 -38.07 -15.38 9.14
C GLY A 76 -39.29 -16.30 9.10
N GLU A 77 -39.06 -17.61 8.97
CA GLU A 77 -40.08 -18.66 8.93
C GLU A 77 -40.67 -18.99 10.31
N LEU A 78 -39.93 -18.69 11.37
CA LEU A 78 -40.33 -18.98 12.76
C LEU A 78 -41.22 -17.89 13.38
N PRO A 79 -42.01 -18.20 14.44
CA PRO A 79 -42.85 -17.23 15.14
C PRO A 79 -42.05 -16.03 15.67
N LYS A 80 -42.58 -14.82 15.47
CA LYS A 80 -41.91 -13.56 15.84
C LYS A 80 -41.62 -13.44 17.34
N ARG A 81 -42.50 -13.98 18.19
CA ARG A 81 -42.43 -13.80 19.65
C ARG A 81 -41.18 -14.44 20.25
N GLU A 82 -40.72 -15.53 19.65
CA GLU A 82 -39.54 -16.31 20.09
C GLU A 82 -38.25 -15.85 19.39
N THR A 83 -38.35 -15.25 18.21
CA THR A 83 -37.19 -14.98 17.34
C THR A 83 -36.78 -13.51 17.24
N SER A 84 -37.57 -12.58 17.79
CA SER A 84 -37.31 -11.14 17.67
C SER A 84 -35.90 -10.73 18.14
N LEU A 85 -35.44 -11.26 19.27
CA LEU A 85 -34.09 -11.03 19.81
C LEU A 85 -33.01 -11.50 18.83
N PHE A 86 -33.14 -12.74 18.32
CA PHE A 86 -32.18 -13.32 17.38
C PHE A 86 -32.17 -12.54 16.06
N ARG A 87 -33.34 -12.16 15.52
CA ARG A 87 -33.43 -11.36 14.28
C ARG A 87 -32.69 -10.02 14.40
N SER A 88 -32.80 -9.36 15.56
CA SER A 88 -32.05 -8.15 15.89
C SER A 88 -30.53 -8.41 15.92
N GLN A 89 -30.09 -9.41 16.68
CA GLN A 89 -28.67 -9.75 16.82
C GLN A 89 -28.03 -10.13 15.47
N VAL A 90 -28.68 -10.99 14.69
CA VAL A 90 -28.18 -11.41 13.36
C VAL A 90 -28.15 -10.23 12.39
N SER A 91 -29.12 -9.31 12.48
CA SER A 91 -29.10 -8.09 11.68
C SER A 91 -27.93 -7.17 12.03
N LYS A 92 -27.64 -7.01 13.31
CA LYS A 92 -26.49 -6.25 13.78
C LYS A 92 -25.18 -6.88 13.29
N LEU A 93 -24.98 -8.18 13.50
CA LEU A 93 -23.77 -8.90 13.07
C LEU A 93 -23.55 -8.82 11.55
N ALA A 94 -24.61 -8.99 10.75
CA ALA A 94 -24.53 -8.84 9.29
C ALA A 94 -24.09 -7.42 8.89
N SER A 95 -24.61 -6.40 9.57
CA SER A 95 -24.27 -5.01 9.29
C SER A 95 -22.82 -4.67 9.67
N GLU A 96 -22.34 -5.23 10.77
CA GLU A 96 -20.95 -5.07 11.23
C GLU A 96 -19.97 -5.74 10.26
N ALA A 97 -20.24 -6.99 9.87
CA ALA A 97 -19.44 -7.70 8.86
C ALA A 97 -19.39 -6.92 7.53
N LYS A 98 -20.52 -6.35 7.09
CA LYS A 98 -20.59 -5.53 5.88
C LYS A 98 -19.74 -4.26 5.97
N LYS A 99 -19.79 -3.58 7.12
CA LYS A 99 -18.97 -2.38 7.36
C LYS A 99 -17.49 -2.74 7.31
N GLU A 100 -17.08 -3.79 8.02
CA GLU A 100 -15.70 -4.23 8.07
C GLU A 100 -15.17 -4.60 6.68
N LYS A 101 -15.95 -5.38 5.91
CA LYS A 101 -15.64 -5.73 4.52
C LYS A 101 -15.43 -4.50 3.63
N ASN A 102 -16.29 -3.49 3.77
CA ASN A 102 -16.21 -2.27 2.97
C ASN A 102 -14.99 -1.41 3.36
N THR A 103 -14.67 -1.32 4.65
CA THR A 103 -13.46 -0.64 5.14
C THR A 103 -12.21 -1.32 4.60
N MET A 104 -12.12 -2.65 4.75
CA MET A 104 -10.98 -3.44 4.25
C MET A 104 -10.86 -3.38 2.72
N SER A 105 -11.98 -3.35 1.99
CA SER A 105 -12.00 -3.16 0.53
C SER A 105 -11.46 -1.80 0.09
N LYS A 106 -11.58 -0.75 0.91
CA LYS A 106 -10.95 0.55 0.62
C LYS A 106 -9.44 0.48 0.79
N GLU A 107 -8.97 -0.19 1.83
CA GLU A 107 -7.53 -0.35 2.08
C GLU A 107 -6.84 -1.17 0.98
N ILE A 108 -7.45 -2.26 0.51
CA ILE A 108 -6.89 -3.05 -0.61
C ILE A 108 -6.86 -2.24 -1.92
N SER A 109 -7.83 -1.34 -2.12
CA SER A 109 -7.86 -0.45 -3.28
C SER A 109 -6.72 0.56 -3.24
N LYS A 110 -6.39 1.11 -2.06
CA LYS A 110 -5.22 1.99 -1.90
C LYS A 110 -3.91 1.26 -2.25
N ILE A 111 -3.74 0.02 -1.81
CA ILE A 111 -2.57 -0.79 -2.16
C ILE A 111 -2.49 -1.00 -3.68
N SER A 112 -3.61 -1.33 -4.30
CA SER A 112 -3.70 -1.55 -5.76
C SER A 112 -3.37 -0.29 -6.55
N ASN A 113 -3.76 0.89 -6.06
CA ASN A 113 -3.48 2.18 -6.70
C ASN A 113 -1.98 2.53 -6.75
N TYR A 114 -1.15 1.91 -5.90
CA TYR A 114 0.31 1.99 -6.00
C TYR A 114 0.91 1.06 -7.07
N GLY A 115 0.08 0.43 -7.91
CA GLY A 115 0.52 -0.57 -8.89
C GLY A 115 0.91 -1.91 -8.28
N ILE A 116 0.53 -2.16 -7.02
CA ILE A 116 0.87 -3.39 -6.30
C ILE A 116 -0.29 -4.38 -6.45
N SER A 117 -0.06 -5.44 -7.22
CA SER A 117 -1.02 -6.54 -7.32
C SER A 117 -1.04 -7.34 -6.02
N VAL A 118 -2.21 -7.34 -5.38
CA VAL A 118 -2.53 -8.15 -4.21
C VAL A 118 -3.28 -9.39 -4.62
#